data_AF-A0A1F9DZA2-F1
#
_entry.id   AF-A0A1F9DZA2-F1
#
_cell.length_a   1.000
_cell.length_b   1.000
_cell.length_c   1.000
_cell.angle_alpha   90.00
_cell.angle_beta   90.00
_cell.angle_gamma   90.00
#
_symmetry.space_group_name_H-M   'P 1'
#
loop_
_entity.id
_entity.type
_entity.pdbx_description
1 polymer ?
#
loop_
_entity_poly.entity_id
_entity_poly.type
_entity_poly.pdbx_seq_one_letter_code
_entity_poly.pdbx_strand_id
1 'polypeptide(L)'
;MSYPWCNRKRLDTLEVDGRDDILVYETASERAEVHLVDGDIAKVVCRAGGKTTLFEAKDAHHIVVGEGNAQRDVYHYLKPGGPAPQLRLGITKHRGRGTWSSLPHPFELNPEPGFEEVFFYLLDGGTNRAVQIGRGVWHDLSPVDAAWYVMDRSFGTIPMGYHPVVGEPGVHVSYVWAYLVKKKEWEKI
;
A
#
# COMPACT_ATOMS: atom_id res chain seq x y z
N MET A 1 -4.81 8.51 -18.87
CA MET A 1 -5.69 9.02 -17.78
C MET A 1 -5.14 8.49 -16.46
N SER A 2 -5.38 9.16 -15.34
CA SER A 2 -5.00 8.63 -14.02
C SER A 2 -5.72 7.31 -13.74
N TYR A 3 -5.10 6.40 -12.98
CA TYR A 3 -5.74 5.15 -12.59
C TYR A 3 -7.00 5.38 -11.74
N PRO A 4 -8.02 4.51 -11.85
CA PRO A 4 -9.26 4.63 -11.10
C PRO A 4 -9.04 4.37 -9.60
N TRP A 5 -10.03 4.77 -8.79
CA TRP A 5 -10.09 4.47 -7.36
C TRP A 5 -11.21 3.48 -7.06
N CYS A 6 -10.95 2.48 -6.21
CA CYS A 6 -11.93 1.51 -5.74
C CYS A 6 -12.78 2.03 -4.56
N ASN A 7 -12.34 3.11 -3.93
CA ASN A 7 -13.11 3.88 -2.94
C ASN A 7 -12.82 5.39 -3.08
N ARG A 8 -13.32 6.22 -2.16
CA ARG A 8 -13.02 7.67 -2.21
C ARG A 8 -11.58 7.93 -1.77
N LYS A 9 -10.90 8.87 -2.43
CA LYS A 9 -9.64 9.43 -1.93
C LYS A 9 -9.90 10.12 -0.57
N ARG A 10 -9.33 9.57 0.49
CA ARG A 10 -9.48 10.03 1.89
C ARG A 10 -8.09 10.28 2.50
N LEU A 11 -7.36 11.18 1.85
CA LEU A 11 -5.98 11.56 2.19
C LEU A 11 -5.95 13.07 2.48
N ASP A 12 -5.01 13.48 3.32
CA ASP A 12 -4.80 14.86 3.81
C ASP A 12 -3.55 15.47 3.20
N THR A 13 -2.39 14.84 3.44
CA THR A 13 -1.09 15.36 3.02
C THR A 13 -0.40 14.50 1.98
N LEU A 14 -0.85 13.25 1.79
CA LEU A 14 -0.36 12.34 0.77
C LEU A 14 -1.12 12.54 -0.54
N GLU A 15 -0.43 13.08 -1.53
CA GLU A 15 -0.87 13.11 -2.91
C GLU A 15 -0.46 11.83 -3.64
N VAL A 16 -1.39 11.32 -4.44
CA VAL A 16 -1.26 10.04 -5.15
C VAL A 16 -1.77 10.19 -6.56
N ASP A 17 -0.97 9.76 -7.52
CA ASP A 17 -1.33 9.69 -8.94
C ASP A 17 -0.62 8.49 -9.60
N GLY A 18 -1.05 8.10 -10.78
CA GLY A 18 -0.36 7.09 -11.57
C GLY A 18 -0.91 6.93 -12.97
N ARG A 19 -0.02 6.60 -13.90
CA ARG A 19 -0.32 6.30 -15.32
C ARG A 19 0.86 5.55 -15.94
N ASP A 20 0.60 4.82 -17.01
CA ASP A 20 1.66 4.22 -17.85
C ASP A 20 2.72 3.46 -17.04
N ASP A 21 2.25 2.58 -16.15
CA ASP A 21 3.08 1.79 -15.21
C ASP A 21 3.99 2.60 -14.27
N ILE A 22 3.67 3.87 -14.05
CA ILE A 22 4.35 4.74 -13.08
C ILE A 22 3.34 5.18 -12.03
N LEU A 23 3.67 4.96 -10.75
CA LEU A 23 2.93 5.49 -9.60
C LEU A 23 3.73 6.60 -8.94
N VAL A 24 3.04 7.62 -8.45
CA VAL A 24 3.65 8.74 -7.73
C VAL A 24 2.96 8.91 -6.39
N TYR A 25 3.77 8.95 -5.33
CA TYR A 25 3.36 9.24 -3.96
C TYR A 25 4.15 10.46 -3.48
N GLU A 26 3.46 11.53 -3.09
CA GLU A 26 4.10 12.82 -2.84
C GLU A 26 3.50 13.52 -1.62
N THR A 27 4.36 14.16 -0.84
CA THR A 27 4.00 15.11 0.21
C THR A 27 4.69 16.44 -0.09
N ALA A 28 4.53 17.44 0.77
CA ALA A 28 5.25 18.70 0.62
C ALA A 28 6.79 18.57 0.66
N SER A 29 7.33 17.49 1.24
CA SER A 29 8.78 17.32 1.46
C SER A 29 9.38 16.05 0.86
N GLU A 30 8.55 15.10 0.41
CA GLU A 30 8.97 13.78 -0.03
C GLU A 30 8.22 13.37 -1.30
N ARG A 31 8.89 12.69 -2.23
CA ARG A 31 8.27 12.12 -3.42
C ARG A 31 8.86 10.76 -3.75
N ALA A 32 8.02 9.77 -4.01
CA ALA A 32 8.43 8.48 -4.55
C ALA A 32 7.77 8.25 -5.91
N GLU A 33 8.58 7.94 -6.91
CA GLU A 33 8.14 7.48 -8.23
C GLU A 33 8.43 5.98 -8.34
N VAL A 34 7.40 5.17 -8.54
CA VAL A 34 7.48 3.71 -8.60
C VAL A 34 7.24 3.30 -10.04
N HIS A 35 8.22 2.64 -10.64
CA HIS A 35 8.09 2.07 -11.99
C HIS A 35 7.74 0.59 -11.88
N LEU A 36 6.66 0.22 -12.54
CA LEU A 36 6.16 -1.15 -12.59
C LEU A 36 6.59 -1.83 -13.89
N VAL A 37 6.93 -3.11 -13.80
CA VAL A 37 7.15 -4.00 -14.94
C VAL A 37 6.59 -5.37 -14.57
N ASP A 38 5.79 -5.97 -15.45
CA ASP A 38 5.22 -7.31 -15.29
C ASP A 38 4.53 -7.56 -13.93
N GLY A 39 3.80 -6.54 -13.44
CA GLY A 39 3.05 -6.64 -12.18
C GLY A 39 3.93 -6.56 -10.92
N ASP A 40 5.13 -5.99 -11.03
CA ASP A 40 6.05 -5.82 -9.91
C ASP A 40 6.77 -4.46 -9.94
N ILE A 41 7.37 -4.07 -8.82
CA ILE A 41 8.23 -2.88 -8.74
C ILE A 41 9.59 -3.20 -9.36
N ALA A 42 9.89 -2.57 -10.49
CA ALA A 42 11.22 -2.65 -11.09
C ALA A 42 12.19 -1.65 -10.44
N LYS A 43 11.68 -0.46 -10.08
CA LYS A 43 12.50 0.65 -9.60
C LYS A 43 11.69 1.66 -8.80
N VAL A 44 12.30 2.24 -7.76
CA VAL A 44 11.77 3.37 -7.00
C VAL A 44 12.76 4.53 -7.05
N VAL A 45 12.29 5.72 -7.43
CA VAL A 45 13.04 6.98 -7.35
C VAL A 45 12.48 7.81 -6.21
N CYS A 46 13.23 7.92 -5.12
CA CYS A 46 12.85 8.71 -3.95
C CYS A 46 13.55 10.07 -3.96
N ARG A 47 12.79 11.14 -3.76
CA ARG A 47 13.29 12.50 -3.56
C ARG A 47 12.86 12.99 -2.18
N ALA A 48 13.83 13.29 -1.32
CA ALA A 48 13.59 13.79 0.03
C ALA A 48 14.80 14.60 0.49
N GLY A 49 14.57 15.72 1.20
CA GLY A 49 15.65 16.55 1.74
C GLY A 49 16.66 17.05 0.70
N GLY A 50 16.20 17.33 -0.53
CA GLY A 50 17.05 17.77 -1.64
C GLY A 50 17.92 16.68 -2.28
N LYS A 51 17.78 15.42 -1.86
CA LYS A 51 18.51 14.27 -2.42
C LYS A 51 17.60 13.38 -3.25
N THR A 52 18.15 12.81 -4.32
CA THR A 52 17.49 11.75 -5.10
C THR A 52 18.20 10.42 -4.82
N THR A 53 17.44 9.41 -4.41
CA THR A 53 17.93 8.05 -4.14
C THR A 53 17.20 7.07 -5.05
N LEU A 54 17.95 6.17 -5.68
CA LEU A 54 17.44 5.14 -6.58
C LEU A 54 17.45 3.79 -5.84
N PHE A 55 16.37 3.04 -5.98
CA PHE A 55 16.29 1.65 -5.57
C PHE A 55 15.89 0.80 -6.77
N GLU A 56 16.66 -0.22 -7.08
CA GLU A 56 16.29 -1.30 -7.99
C GLU A 56 15.54 -2.40 -7.22
N ALA A 57 14.91 -3.32 -7.95
CA ALA A 57 14.17 -4.43 -7.34
C ALA A 57 14.98 -5.23 -6.29
N LYS A 58 16.29 -5.41 -6.54
CA LYS A 58 17.21 -6.15 -5.65
C LYS A 58 17.49 -5.44 -4.32
N ASP A 59 17.21 -4.14 -4.23
CA ASP A 59 17.49 -3.33 -3.04
C ASP A 59 16.37 -3.44 -1.99
N ALA A 60 15.26 -4.10 -2.34
CA ALA A 60 14.14 -4.29 -1.44
C ALA A 60 14.52 -5.19 -0.26
N HIS A 61 14.07 -4.81 0.94
CA HIS A 61 14.13 -5.69 2.10
C HIS A 61 12.94 -6.67 2.07
N HIS A 62 13.24 -7.93 1.77
CA HIS A 62 12.26 -9.01 1.67
C HIS A 62 12.04 -9.72 3.01
N ILE A 63 10.78 -9.89 3.37
CA ILE A 63 10.34 -10.74 4.47
C ILE A 63 9.14 -11.59 4.06
N VAL A 64 8.94 -12.69 4.77
CA VAL A 64 7.75 -13.55 4.65
C VAL A 64 6.90 -13.35 5.90
N VAL A 65 5.61 -13.10 5.72
CA VAL A 65 4.70 -12.83 6.84
C VAL A 65 3.47 -13.72 6.76
N GLY A 66 2.99 -14.14 7.93
CA GLY A 66 1.80 -14.99 8.06
C GLY A 66 2.06 -16.45 7.69
N GLU A 67 0.99 -17.23 7.75
CA GLU A 67 0.99 -18.67 7.48
C GLU A 67 -0.32 -19.09 6.81
N GLY A 68 -0.32 -20.27 6.21
CA GLY A 68 -1.50 -20.83 5.54
C GLY A 68 -2.13 -19.85 4.54
N ASN A 69 -3.42 -19.57 4.73
CA ASN A 69 -4.20 -18.71 3.85
C ASN A 69 -3.87 -17.20 3.96
N ALA A 70 -2.91 -16.82 4.82
CA ALA A 70 -2.45 -15.44 4.96
C ALA A 70 -0.95 -15.26 4.70
N GLN A 71 -0.27 -16.30 4.18
CA GLN A 71 1.16 -16.24 3.88
C GLN A 71 1.43 -15.39 2.63
N ARG A 72 2.40 -14.49 2.75
CA ARG A 72 2.74 -13.50 1.72
C ARG A 72 4.20 -13.09 1.79
N ASP A 73 4.70 -12.62 0.66
CA ASP A 73 6.01 -11.96 0.55
C ASP A 73 5.81 -10.45 0.61
N VAL A 74 6.63 -9.76 1.41
CA VAL A 74 6.60 -8.30 1.54
C VAL A 74 7.98 -7.75 1.22
N TYR A 75 8.03 -6.78 0.31
CA TYR A 75 9.25 -6.15 -0.19
C TYR A 75 9.22 -4.67 0.16
N HIS A 76 10.10 -4.23 1.06
CA HIS A 76 10.15 -2.86 1.54
C HIS A 76 11.25 -2.07 0.83
N TYR A 77 10.87 -0.96 0.19
CA TYR A 77 11.80 -0.06 -0.50
C TYR A 77 12.11 1.17 0.34
N LEU A 78 11.08 1.87 0.82
CA LEU A 78 11.22 2.97 1.78
C LEU A 78 10.86 2.47 3.18
N LYS A 79 11.86 2.42 4.05
CA LYS A 79 11.83 1.75 5.37
C LYS A 79 12.46 2.66 6.45
N PRO A 80 12.33 2.33 7.76
CA PRO A 80 12.99 3.07 8.83
C PRO A 80 14.47 3.33 8.55
N GLY A 81 14.93 4.54 8.84
CA GLY A 81 16.33 4.95 8.60
C GLY A 81 16.70 5.14 7.13
N GLY A 82 15.75 5.02 6.20
CA GLY A 82 15.93 5.32 4.79
C GLY A 82 15.96 6.83 4.46
N PRO A 83 16.01 7.20 3.17
CA PRO A 83 16.12 8.59 2.74
C PRO A 83 14.83 9.40 2.96
N ALA A 84 13.69 8.72 3.10
CA ALA A 84 12.36 9.31 3.29
C ALA A 84 12.02 9.40 4.79
N PRO A 85 11.94 10.61 5.39
CA PRO A 85 11.60 10.78 6.79
C PRO A 85 10.27 10.13 7.20
N GLN A 86 9.19 10.34 6.44
CA GLN A 86 7.85 9.87 6.80
C GLN A 86 7.32 8.83 5.80
N LEU A 87 7.64 8.95 4.52
CA LEU A 87 7.06 8.08 3.50
C LEU A 87 7.64 6.66 3.64
N ARG A 88 6.75 5.69 3.70
CA ARG A 88 7.06 4.26 3.64
C ARG A 88 6.41 3.65 2.43
N LEU A 89 7.11 2.71 1.80
CA LEU A 89 6.69 2.17 0.52
C LEU A 89 7.21 0.76 0.31
N GLY A 90 6.34 -0.09 -0.21
CA GLY A 90 6.69 -1.43 -0.60
C GLY A 90 5.62 -2.11 -1.43
N ILE A 91 5.82 -3.39 -1.69
CA ILE A 91 4.83 -4.24 -2.35
C ILE A 91 4.62 -5.50 -1.52
N THR A 92 3.36 -5.88 -1.35
CA THR A 92 2.98 -7.17 -0.78
C THR A 92 2.47 -8.05 -1.90
N LYS A 93 2.88 -9.32 -1.89
CA LYS A 93 2.47 -10.35 -2.85
C LYS A 93 1.95 -11.55 -2.09
N HIS A 94 0.70 -11.90 -2.34
CA HIS A 94 0.13 -13.13 -1.81
C HIS A 94 0.94 -14.32 -2.33
N ARG A 95 1.02 -15.43 -1.58
CA ARG A 95 1.64 -16.66 -2.11
C ARG A 95 0.64 -17.59 -2.78
N GLY A 96 -0.63 -17.44 -2.45
CA GLY A 96 -1.72 -18.23 -3.03
C GLY A 96 -2.69 -17.38 -3.84
N ARG A 97 -3.67 -18.07 -4.42
CA ARG A 97 -4.83 -17.45 -5.07
C ARG A 97 -6.01 -17.51 -4.10
N GLY A 98 -6.78 -16.42 -4.00
CA GLY A 98 -7.90 -16.32 -3.04
C GLY A 98 -7.46 -16.28 -1.56
N THR A 99 -6.21 -15.86 -1.31
CA THR A 99 -5.65 -15.74 0.05
C THR A 99 -5.89 -14.35 0.65
N TRP A 100 -5.65 -14.21 1.95
CA TRP A 100 -5.84 -12.98 2.71
C TRP A 100 -4.50 -12.28 3.01
N SER A 101 -4.51 -10.96 3.17
CA SER A 101 -3.39 -10.20 3.74
C SER A 101 -3.87 -8.95 4.46
N SER A 102 -2.93 -8.09 4.89
CA SER A 102 -3.22 -6.81 5.55
C SER A 102 -4.05 -6.93 6.82
N LEU A 103 -3.77 -7.95 7.63
CA LEU A 103 -4.24 -7.97 9.02
C LEU A 103 -3.57 -6.81 9.77
N PRO A 104 -4.30 -6.10 10.65
CA PRO A 104 -3.80 -4.87 11.26
C PRO A 104 -2.65 -5.13 12.22
N HIS A 105 -1.76 -4.15 12.30
CA HIS A 105 -0.75 -4.02 13.34
C HIS A 105 -1.39 -3.55 14.65
N PRO A 106 -0.73 -3.80 15.81
CA PRO A 106 -1.28 -3.42 17.11
C PRO A 106 -1.64 -1.93 17.23
N PHE A 107 -0.86 -1.03 16.62
CA PHE A 107 -1.14 0.40 16.69
C PHE A 107 -2.39 0.79 15.89
N GLU A 108 -2.71 0.08 14.81
CA GLU A 108 -3.87 0.35 13.94
C GLU A 108 -5.18 0.05 14.67
N LEU A 109 -5.14 -0.78 15.72
CA LEU A 109 -6.29 -1.08 16.60
C LEU A 109 -6.54 0.00 17.68
N ASN A 110 -5.70 1.03 17.74
CA ASN A 110 -5.85 2.18 18.63
C ASN A 110 -5.95 3.45 17.78
N PRO A 111 -7.14 3.76 17.21
CA PRO A 111 -7.26 4.76 16.15
C PRO A 111 -6.89 6.18 16.61
N GLU A 112 -6.14 6.87 15.75
CA GLU A 112 -5.70 8.25 15.97
C GLU A 112 -5.85 9.08 14.68
N PRO A 113 -6.00 10.42 14.79
CA PRO A 113 -6.14 11.26 13.61
C PRO A 113 -4.84 11.32 12.80
N GLY A 114 -4.98 11.49 11.50
CA GLY A 114 -3.90 11.82 10.57
C GLY A 114 -3.23 10.63 9.88
N PHE A 115 -3.64 9.38 10.17
CA PHE A 115 -3.11 8.21 9.48
C PHE A 115 -3.55 8.20 8.02
N GLU A 116 -2.59 7.98 7.12
CA GLU A 116 -2.79 7.98 5.68
C GLU A 116 -2.06 6.77 5.09
N GLU A 117 -2.82 5.91 4.43
CA GLU A 117 -2.31 4.75 3.70
C GLU A 117 -3.12 4.54 2.42
N VAL A 118 -2.43 4.11 1.37
CA VAL A 118 -3.00 3.84 0.06
C VAL A 118 -2.42 2.55 -0.49
N PHE A 119 -3.27 1.73 -1.09
CA PHE A 119 -2.87 0.58 -1.90
C PHE A 119 -3.11 0.87 -3.38
N PHE A 120 -2.19 0.41 -4.23
CA PHE A 120 -2.40 0.25 -5.67
C PHE A 120 -2.37 -1.24 -6.00
N TYR A 121 -3.48 -1.76 -6.51
CA TYR A 121 -3.69 -3.20 -6.66
C TYR A 121 -3.21 -3.71 -8.03
N LEU A 122 -2.53 -4.85 -8.00
CA LEU A 122 -2.05 -5.62 -9.15
C LEU A 122 -2.62 -7.02 -9.04
N LEU A 123 -3.65 -7.32 -9.83
CA LEU A 123 -4.42 -8.56 -9.76
C LEU A 123 -4.18 -9.42 -11.00
N ASP A 124 -3.98 -10.72 -10.80
CA ASP A 124 -3.78 -11.68 -11.89
C ASP A 124 -4.66 -12.93 -11.75
N GLY A 125 -5.17 -13.39 -12.89
CA GLY A 125 -5.96 -14.60 -13.05
C GLY A 125 -7.38 -14.50 -12.47
N GLY A 126 -8.17 -15.55 -12.71
CA GLY A 126 -9.57 -15.59 -12.29
C GLY A 126 -10.37 -14.41 -12.86
N THR A 127 -11.08 -13.70 -11.98
CA THR A 127 -11.92 -12.54 -12.33
C THR A 127 -11.18 -11.20 -12.33
N ASN A 128 -9.89 -11.18 -11.96
CA ASN A 128 -9.13 -9.95 -11.67
C ASN A 128 -9.85 -9.00 -10.70
N ARG A 129 -10.51 -9.57 -9.69
CA ARG A 129 -11.23 -8.83 -8.65
C ARG A 129 -10.85 -9.31 -7.26
N ALA A 130 -10.91 -8.39 -6.32
CA ALA A 130 -10.68 -8.66 -4.90
C ALA A 130 -11.70 -7.90 -4.04
N VAL A 131 -11.73 -8.21 -2.76
CA VAL A 131 -12.54 -7.52 -1.76
C VAL A 131 -11.61 -6.97 -0.68
N GLN A 132 -11.74 -5.68 -0.41
CA GLN A 132 -11.05 -4.99 0.68
C GLN A 132 -12.07 -4.70 1.78
N ILE A 133 -11.74 -5.09 3.01
CA ILE A 133 -12.49 -4.71 4.20
C ILE A 133 -11.84 -3.47 4.80
N GLY A 134 -12.64 -2.57 5.38
CA GLY A 134 -12.15 -1.44 6.16
C GLY A 134 -13.05 -1.20 7.35
N ARG A 135 -12.52 -1.40 8.56
CA ARG A 135 -13.20 -1.12 9.83
C ARG A 135 -12.28 -0.32 10.74
N GLY A 136 -12.65 0.91 11.03
CA GLY A 136 -11.85 1.83 11.83
C GLY A 136 -12.18 3.28 11.50
N VAL A 137 -11.15 4.09 11.25
CA VAL A 137 -11.31 5.52 10.95
C VAL A 137 -10.44 5.97 9.78
N TRP A 138 -10.89 7.01 9.08
CA TRP A 138 -10.08 7.75 8.11
C TRP A 138 -9.16 8.76 8.82
N HIS A 139 -8.34 9.49 8.06
CA HIS A 139 -7.41 10.49 8.58
C HIS A 139 -8.07 11.57 9.46
N ASP A 140 -9.36 11.87 9.24
CA ASP A 140 -10.14 12.88 9.95
C ASP A 140 -10.97 12.31 11.13
N LEU A 141 -10.69 11.07 11.55
CA LEU A 141 -11.44 10.30 12.54
C LEU A 141 -12.89 9.94 12.14
N SER A 142 -13.32 10.23 10.91
CA SER A 142 -14.64 9.78 10.48
C SER A 142 -14.67 8.24 10.39
N PRO A 143 -15.69 7.58 10.96
CA PRO A 143 -15.70 6.13 11.10
C PRO A 143 -15.96 5.44 9.76
N VAL A 144 -15.50 4.20 9.66
CA VAL A 144 -15.83 3.27 8.57
C VAL A 144 -16.03 1.86 9.11
N ASP A 145 -17.05 1.18 8.59
CA ASP A 145 -17.21 -0.28 8.66
C ASP A 145 -17.84 -0.71 7.33
N ALA A 146 -17.00 -1.05 6.36
CA ALA A 146 -17.42 -1.30 4.99
C ALA A 146 -16.54 -2.35 4.31
N ALA A 147 -17.07 -2.90 3.22
CA ALA A 147 -16.33 -3.68 2.25
C ALA A 147 -16.53 -3.06 0.86
N TRP A 148 -15.50 -3.09 0.02
CA TRP A 148 -15.60 -2.63 -1.37
C TRP A 148 -14.87 -3.57 -2.32
N TYR A 149 -15.38 -3.61 -3.55
CA TYR A 149 -14.73 -4.33 -4.64
C TYR A 149 -13.47 -3.59 -5.07
N VAL A 150 -12.44 -4.37 -5.36
CA VAL A 150 -11.16 -3.92 -5.86
C VAL A 150 -10.99 -4.44 -7.28
N MET A 151 -10.50 -3.58 -8.17
CA MET A 151 -10.20 -3.91 -9.56
C MET A 151 -8.70 -3.87 -9.78
N ASP A 152 -8.22 -4.62 -10.77
CA ASP A 152 -6.83 -4.50 -11.22
C ASP A 152 -6.49 -3.03 -11.58
N ARG A 153 -5.26 -2.63 -11.27
CA ARG A 153 -4.71 -1.29 -11.54
C ARG A 153 -5.59 -0.15 -11.02
N SER A 154 -6.03 -0.27 -9.77
CA SER A 154 -6.80 0.76 -9.08
C SER A 154 -6.15 1.16 -7.76
N PHE A 155 -6.41 2.40 -7.32
CA PHE A 155 -6.03 2.87 -5.99
C PHE A 155 -7.15 2.63 -4.97
N GLY A 156 -6.79 2.43 -3.71
CA GLY A 156 -7.74 2.42 -2.60
C GLY A 156 -7.13 3.05 -1.36
N THR A 157 -7.87 3.98 -0.75
CA THR A 157 -7.49 4.53 0.56
C THR A 157 -7.75 3.49 1.65
N ILE A 158 -6.82 3.34 2.59
CA ILE A 158 -6.89 2.35 3.66
C ILE A 158 -7.11 3.07 5.00
N PRO A 159 -8.15 2.69 5.77
CA PRO A 159 -8.40 3.29 7.07
C PRO A 159 -7.42 2.75 8.11
N MET A 160 -7.13 3.55 9.13
CA MET A 160 -6.53 3.05 10.35
C MET A 160 -7.55 2.15 11.06
N GLY A 161 -7.17 0.92 11.36
CA GLY A 161 -8.09 -0.10 11.88
C GLY A 161 -7.87 -1.45 11.21
N TYR A 162 -8.89 -2.29 11.21
CA TYR A 162 -8.88 -3.60 10.55
C TYR A 162 -9.13 -3.44 9.04
N HIS A 163 -8.13 -3.78 8.21
CA HIS A 163 -8.21 -3.57 6.76
C HIS A 163 -7.64 -4.70 5.89
N PRO A 164 -8.10 -5.96 6.05
CA PRO A 164 -7.61 -7.04 5.22
C PRO A 164 -8.14 -6.99 3.78
N VAL A 165 -7.39 -7.64 2.88
CA VAL A 165 -7.77 -7.83 1.47
C VAL A 165 -7.73 -9.30 1.09
N VAL A 166 -8.66 -9.73 0.24
CA VAL A 166 -8.76 -11.10 -0.31
C VAL A 166 -9.11 -11.09 -1.79
N GLY A 167 -8.44 -11.94 -2.57
CA GLY A 167 -8.80 -12.16 -3.98
C GLY A 167 -10.07 -12.99 -4.13
N GLU A 168 -10.86 -12.74 -5.18
CA GLU A 168 -11.89 -13.72 -5.59
C GLU A 168 -11.24 -15.07 -5.96
N PRO A 169 -12.00 -16.19 -6.03
CA PRO A 169 -11.44 -17.50 -6.36
C PRO A 169 -10.56 -17.49 -7.61
N GLY A 170 -9.33 -17.99 -7.48
CA GLY A 170 -8.37 -18.02 -8.58
C GLY A 170 -7.64 -16.69 -8.84
N VAL A 171 -7.94 -15.62 -8.12
CA VAL A 171 -7.24 -14.33 -8.25
C VAL A 171 -6.02 -14.32 -7.33
N HIS A 172 -4.87 -13.95 -7.89
CA HIS A 172 -3.66 -13.65 -7.15
C HIS A 172 -3.61 -12.15 -6.87
N VAL A 173 -3.39 -11.77 -5.61
CA VAL A 173 -3.38 -10.37 -5.18
C VAL A 173 -1.96 -9.91 -4.89
N SER A 174 -1.53 -8.85 -5.55
CA SER A 174 -0.38 -8.05 -5.16
C SER A 174 -0.81 -6.59 -5.03
N TYR A 175 -0.14 -5.82 -4.19
CA TYR A 175 -0.42 -4.40 -4.06
C TYR A 175 0.81 -3.63 -3.61
N VAL A 176 1.06 -2.52 -4.31
CA VAL A 176 1.99 -1.50 -3.86
C VAL A 176 1.29 -0.71 -2.76
N TRP A 177 1.93 -0.59 -1.61
CA TRP A 177 1.42 0.17 -0.48
C TRP A 177 2.34 1.35 -0.20
N ALA A 178 1.72 2.46 0.20
CA ALA A 178 2.43 3.62 0.72
C ALA A 178 1.66 4.19 1.91
N TYR A 179 2.38 4.55 2.98
CA TYR A 179 1.81 5.20 4.15
C TYR A 179 2.77 6.24 4.73
N LEU A 180 2.24 7.13 5.57
CA LEU A 180 3.01 8.17 6.25
C LEU A 180 3.23 7.87 7.73
N VAL A 181 4.49 7.79 8.14
CA VAL A 181 4.91 7.70 9.54
C VAL A 181 4.94 9.12 10.13
N LYS A 182 3.76 9.68 10.43
CA LYS A 182 3.66 10.99 11.12
C LYS A 182 3.96 10.89 12.61
N LYS A 183 3.83 9.69 13.17
CA LYS A 183 4.19 9.33 14.54
C LYS A 183 5.09 8.11 14.55
N LYS A 184 6.03 8.05 15.49
CA LYS A 184 7.06 6.99 15.53
C LYS A 184 6.46 5.59 15.71
N GLU A 185 5.36 5.51 16.46
CA GLU A 185 4.60 4.31 16.76
C GLU A 185 3.82 3.74 15.56
N TRP A 186 3.68 4.49 14.46
CA TRP A 186 3.00 4.02 13.23
C TRP A 186 3.94 3.25 12.29
N GLU A 187 5.16 2.96 12.72
CA GLU A 187 6.08 2.15 11.94
C GLU A 187 5.64 0.68 11.94
N LYS A 188 5.60 0.05 10.75
CA LYS A 188 5.17 -1.35 10.57
C LYS A 188 6.32 -2.36 10.64
N ILE A 189 7.57 -1.89 10.69
CA ILE A 189 8.81 -2.69 10.68
C ILE A 189 9.67 -2.35 11.90
#